data_AF-A0A7C1XVE9-F1
#
_entry.id   AF-A0A7C1XVE9-F1
#
_cell.length_a   1.000
_cell.length_b   1.000
_cell.length_c   1.000
_cell.angle_alpha   90.00
_cell.angle_beta   90.00
_cell.angle_gamma   90.00
#
_symmetry.space_group_name_H-M   'P 1'
#
loop_
_entity.id
_entity.type
_entity.pdbx_description
1 polymer ?
#
loop_
_entity_poly.entity_id
_entity_poly.type
_entity_poly.pdbx_seq_one_letter_code
_entity_poly.pdbx_strand_id
1 'polypeptide(L)' 'MRYTVRYDEFAGAWAVIDTKSLGQVIAIHDNPDDAKDGAWAEEEGWRKCHPPTPRILNVGKAL' A
#
# COMPACT_ATOMS: atom_id res chain seq x y z
N MET A 1 -1.29 1.56 6.12
CA MET A 1 -1.07 1.57 4.66
C MET A 1 -0.06 0.49 4.33
N ARG A 2 -0.29 -0.29 3.27
CA ARG A 2 0.60 -1.35 2.78
C ARG A 2 1.79 -0.76 2.04
N TYR A 3 1.57 0.30 1.28
CA TYR A 3 2.60 0.97 0.49
C TYR A 3 3.14 2.20 1.21
N THR A 4 4.43 2.46 1.09
CA THR A 4 5.11 3.64 1.64
C THR A 4 5.99 4.28 0.58
N VAL A 5 6.26 5.57 0.72
CA VAL A 5 7.10 6.32 -0.22
C VAL A 5 8.43 6.66 0.47
N ARG A 6 9.55 6.42 -0.20
CA ARG A 6 10.88 6.85 0.25
C ARG A 6 11.68 7.48 -0.87
N TYR A 7 12.41 8.53 -0.53
CA TYR A 7 13.41 9.11 -1.42
C TYR A 7 14.68 8.26 -1.37
N ASP A 8 15.20 7.89 -2.53
CA ASP A 8 16.49 7.24 -2.69
C ASP A 8 17.51 8.26 -3.21
N GLU A 9 18.48 8.60 -2.37
CA GLU A 9 19.49 9.62 -2.67
C GLU A 9 20.49 9.19 -3.76
N PHE A 10 20.68 7.88 -3.97
CA PHE A 10 21.57 7.36 -5.00
C PHE A 10 20.95 7.42 -6.39
N ALA A 11 19.65 7.11 -6.49
CA ALA A 11 18.87 7.20 -7.71
C ALA A 11 18.33 8.60 -7.98
N GLY A 12 18.28 9.46 -6.95
CA GLY A 12 17.70 10.80 -7.05
C GLY A 12 16.18 10.78 -7.25
N ALA A 13 15.50 9.71 -6.83
CA ALA A 13 14.11 9.43 -7.16
C ALA A 13 13.29 8.96 -5.95
N TRP A 14 11.96 9.02 -6.06
CA TRP A 14 11.00 8.59 -5.06
C TRP A 14 10.48 7.19 -5.37
N ALA A 15 10.79 6.23 -4.52
CA ALA A 15 10.37 4.85 -4.63
C ALA A 15 9.08 4.59 -3.82
N VAL A 16 8.15 3.86 -4.44
CA VAL A 16 7.00 3.27 -3.75
C VAL A 16 7.37 1.85 -3.34
N ILE A 17 7.22 1.57 -2.04
CA ILE A 17 7.71 0.35 -1.40
C ILE A 17 6.53 -0.40 -0.78
N ASP A 18 6.38 -1.68 -1.11
CA ASP A 18 5.44 -2.58 -0.46
C ASP A 18 6.02 -3.10 0.87
N THR A 19 5.49 -2.59 1.97
CA THR A 19 5.92 -2.98 3.33
C THR A 19 5.48 -4.38 3.73
N LYS A 20 4.57 -5.02 2.97
CA LYS A 20 4.11 -6.39 3.22
C LYS A 20 4.85 -7.43 2.37
N SER A 21 5.54 -7.00 1.32
CA SER A 21 6.37 -7.87 0.46
C SER A 21 7.85 -7.64 0.70
N LEU A 22 8.29 -7.74 1.96
CA LEU A 22 9.71 -7.62 2.36
C LEU A 22 10.38 -6.29 1.96
N GLY A 23 9.62 -5.22 1.74
CA GLY A 23 10.17 -3.93 1.32
C GLY A 23 10.51 -3.86 -0.17
N GLN A 24 9.84 -4.63 -1.01
CA GLN A 24 10.00 -4.57 -2.47
C GLN A 24 9.61 -3.20 -3.02
N VAL A 25 10.45 -2.65 -3.90
CA VAL A 25 10.13 -1.47 -4.71
C VAL A 25 9.21 -1.87 -5.85
N ILE A 26 8.07 -1.19 -5.97
CA ILE A 26 7.06 -1.49 -7.00
C ILE A 26 6.95 -0.40 -8.07
N ALA A 27 7.34 0.84 -7.74
CA ALA A 27 7.38 1.95 -8.68
C ALA A 27 8.44 2.97 -8.25
N ILE A 28 8.96 3.74 -9.22
CA ILE A 28 9.92 4.82 -9.03
C ILE A 28 9.41 6.04 -9.79
N HIS A 29 9.45 7.20 -9.15
CA HIS A 29 8.97 8.47 -9.69
C HIS A 29 9.98 9.59 -9.44
N ASP A 30 10.01 10.59 -10.30
CA ASP A 30 10.93 11.73 -10.15
C ASP A 30 10.44 12.76 -9.12
N ASN A 31 9.14 12.74 -8.79
CA ASN A 31 8.47 13.74 -7.94
C ASN A 31 7.78 13.05 -6.73
N PRO A 32 7.86 13.64 -5.52
CA PRO A 32 7.17 13.10 -4.34
C PRO A 32 5.65 12.97 -4.51
N ASP A 33 5.00 13.87 -5.24
CA ASP A 33 3.54 13.84 -5.36
C ASP A 33 3.05 12.71 -6.26
N ASP A 34 3.74 12.45 -7.38
CA ASP A 34 3.47 11.29 -8.24
C ASP A 34 3.69 9.96 -7.50
N ALA A 35 4.72 9.90 -6.64
CA ALA A 35 4.97 8.71 -5.84
C ALA A 35 3.91 8.45 -4.76
N LYS A 36 3.35 9.52 -4.15
CA LYS A 36 2.24 9.40 -3.21
C LYS A 36 0.96 8.96 -3.90
N ASP A 37 0.68 9.50 -5.10
CA ASP A 37 -0.47 9.10 -5.90
C ASP A 37 -0.36 7.63 -6.31
N GLY A 38 0.82 7.20 -6.77
CA GLY A 38 1.11 5.80 -7.07
C GLY A 38 0.91 4.88 -5.86
N ALA A 39 1.43 5.26 -4.68
CA ALA A 39 1.21 4.50 -3.45
C ALA A 39 -0.29 4.40 -3.07
N TRP A 40 -1.07 5.45 -3.31
CA TRP A 40 -2.50 5.47 -3.05
C TRP A 40 -3.28 4.62 -4.06
N ALA A 41 -2.96 4.72 -5.34
CA ALA A 41 -3.58 3.91 -6.40
C ALA A 41 -3.37 2.41 -6.15
N GLU A 42 -2.16 2.01 -5.74
CA GLU A 42 -1.84 0.62 -5.39
C GLU A 42 -2.61 0.14 -4.15
N GLU A 43 -2.75 0.98 -3.12
CA GLU A 43 -3.58 0.67 -1.94
C GLU A 43 -5.06 0.52 -2.31
N GLU A 44 -5.59 1.40 -3.15
CA GLU A 44 -6.96 1.30 -3.65
C GLU A 44 -7.19 0.06 -4.50
N GLY A 45 -6.29 -0.24 -5.44
CA GLY A 45 -6.34 -1.43 -6.27
C GLY A 45 -6.35 -2.69 -5.41
N TRP A 46 -5.45 -2.75 -4.42
CA TRP A 46 -5.38 -3.88 -3.51
C TRP A 46 -6.65 -4.02 -2.66
N ARG A 47 -7.20 -2.93 -2.12
CA ARG A 47 -8.49 -2.95 -1.41
C ARG A 47 -9.66 -3.39 -2.26
N LYS A 48 -9.68 -3.04 -3.55
CA LYS A 48 -10.75 -3.46 -4.48
C LYS A 48 -10.67 -4.95 -4.78
N CYS A 49 -9.47 -5.49 -4.99
CA CYS A 49 -9.26 -6.92 -5.29
C CYS A 49 -9.33 -7.81 -4.04
N HIS A 50 -8.89 -7.29 -2.90
CA HIS A 50 -8.90 -7.97 -1.60
C HIS A 50 -9.67 -7.10 -0.60
N PRO A 51 -11.00 -7.04 -0.72
CA PRO A 51 -11.79 -6.31 0.25
C PRO A 51 -11.47 -6.86 1.64
N PRO A 52 -11.23 -6.00 2.64
CA PRO A 52 -11.00 -6.48 3.99
C PRO A 52 -12.19 -7.35 4.37
N THR A 53 -11.92 -8.62 4.70
CA THR A 53 -12.97 -9.57 5.03
C THR A 53 -13.83 -8.93 6.10
N PRO A 54 -15.15 -8.76 5.88
CA PRO A 54 -16.00 -8.26 6.95
C PRO A 54 -15.81 -9.23 8.09
N ARG A 55 -15.39 -8.72 9.27
CA ARG A 55 -15.46 -9.50 10.49
C ARG A 55 -16.93 -9.89 10.61
N ILE A 56 -17.24 -11.15 10.31
CA ILE A 56 -18.50 -11.75 10.71
C ILE A 56 -18.42 -11.70 12.23
N LEU A 57 -19.06 -10.69 12.82
CA LEU A 57 -19.38 -10.67 14.23
C LEU A 57 -20.26 -11.89 14.44
N ASN A 58 -19.66 -13.01 14.85
CA ASN A 58 -20.40 -14.07 15.53
C ASN A 58 -20.94 -13.43 16.82
N VAL A 59 -22.09 -12.75 16.71
CA VAL A 59 -22.94 -12.48 17.85
C VAL A 59 -23.35 -13.86 18.33
N GLY A 60 -22.61 -14.32 19.33
CA GLY A 60 -22.83 -15.58 19.99
C GLY A 60 -24.29 -15.68 20.38
N LYS A 61 -24.92 -16.71 19.84
CA LYS A 61 -26.08 -17.42 20.40
C LYS A 61 -25.96 -17.42 21.93
N ALA A 62 -26.75 -16.60 22.61
CA ALA A 62 -27.01 -16.75 24.03
C ALA A 62 -28.17 -17.74 24.17
N LEU A 63 -27.88 -18.85 24.84
CA LEU A 63 -28.81 -19.88 25.30
C LEU A 63 -29.83 -19.30 26.28
#